data_AF-A0A7X9ABH3-F1
#
_entry.id   AF-A0A7X9ABH3-F1
#
_cell.length_a   1.000
_cell.length_b   1.000
_cell.length_c   1.000
_cell.angle_alpha   90.00
_cell.angle_beta   90.00
_cell.angle_gamma   90.00
#
_symmetry.space_group_name_H-M   'P 1'
#
loop_
_entity.id
_entity.type
_entity.pdbx_description
1 polymer ?
#
loop_
_entity_poly.entity_id
_entity_poly.type
_entity_poly.pdbx_seq_one_letter_code
_entity_poly.pdbx_strand_id
1 'polypeptide(L)'
;WQKLYQQLEANAEEVSKQEIAAFEQRVLGLQPGQEAELEDIRNHNAALQERIAKVLQLQAANNRRFGLRQALRQEISELEAQLQSIQQAIDESVVIYEDLPELQIEVEARITQLKEQLNEQDLSQFPEDIPNRMKLMIKTVRLDENAAKAFSEIRQFLEHDSIRRILYPEELQATQKLLEEQRKKHNHIISSRNANTASQTHTGEIWFLTQHIQNLHRTSLYVDGCNLLLCDPQWKELTEKKGQATARADLIEKCKSKAALFKNIHLIFDGIESQDSIEKLESGLTLHFAARKASDQNADNYLVQLMKETPKQSQELRWVVTKDSGLRTRVAHLCDAIVPNQSFAKFLRIS
;
A
#
# COMPACT_ATOMS: atom_id res chain seq x y z
N TRP A 1 35.80 28.04 -61.22
CA TRP A 1 36.54 29.15 -60.59
C TRP A 1 35.63 30.12 -59.84
N GLN A 2 34.66 30.81 -60.46
CA GLN A 2 33.72 31.71 -59.75
C GLN A 2 32.94 31.07 -58.59
N LYS A 3 32.37 29.87 -58.79
CA LYS A 3 31.66 29.15 -57.71
C LYS A 3 32.56 28.74 -56.53
N LEU A 4 33.84 28.48 -56.81
CA LEU A 4 34.82 28.10 -55.79
C LEU A 4 35.22 29.32 -54.94
N TYR A 5 35.33 30.49 -55.59
CA TYR A 5 35.60 31.76 -54.93
C TYR A 5 34.45 32.18 -54.01
N GLN A 6 33.20 32.07 -54.46
CA GLN A 6 32.02 32.39 -53.64
C GLN A 6 31.88 31.47 -52.43
N GLN A 7 32.24 30.18 -52.56
CA GLN A 7 32.26 29.25 -51.43
C GLN A 7 33.38 29.57 -50.44
N LEU A 8 34.54 30.00 -50.91
CA LEU A 8 35.64 30.41 -50.05
C LEU A 8 35.33 31.72 -49.31
N GLU A 9 34.67 32.69 -49.96
CA GLU A 9 34.21 33.93 -49.32
C GLU A 9 33.14 33.65 -48.25
N ALA A 10 32.13 32.83 -48.56
CA ALA A 10 31.09 32.48 -47.60
C ALA A 10 31.65 31.73 -46.38
N ASN A 11 32.57 30.78 -46.60
CA ASN A 11 33.24 30.06 -45.52
C ASN A 11 34.15 30.99 -44.70
N ALA A 12 34.85 31.92 -45.34
CA ALA A 12 35.68 32.90 -44.63
C ALA A 12 34.83 33.86 -43.78
N GLU A 13 33.68 34.28 -44.28
CA GLU A 13 32.73 35.10 -43.51
C GLU A 13 32.12 34.34 -42.33
N GLU A 14 31.75 33.06 -42.49
CA GLU A 14 31.28 32.24 -41.37
C GLU A 14 32.36 32.00 -40.32
N VAL A 15 33.59 31.69 -40.74
CA VAL A 15 34.73 31.52 -39.83
C VAL A 15 35.02 32.81 -39.09
N SER A 16 35.02 33.96 -39.78
CA SER A 16 35.23 35.26 -39.15
C SER A 16 34.14 35.60 -38.14
N LYS A 17 32.87 35.32 -38.44
CA LYS A 17 31.76 35.52 -37.49
C LYS A 17 31.89 34.61 -36.26
N GLN A 18 32.30 33.36 -36.45
CA GLN A 18 32.53 32.43 -35.35
C GLN A 18 33.73 32.85 -34.49
N GLU A 19 34.80 33.36 -35.10
CA GLU A 19 35.96 33.88 -34.38
C GLU A 19 35.65 35.15 -33.58
N ILE A 20 34.85 36.06 -34.14
CA ILE A 20 34.38 37.27 -33.44
C ILE A 20 33.50 36.89 -32.24
N ALA A 21 32.52 35.99 -32.43
CA ALA A 21 31.66 35.52 -31.35
C ALA A 21 32.47 34.78 -30.25
N ALA A 22 33.43 33.95 -30.64
CA ALA A 22 34.32 33.26 -29.69
C ALA A 22 35.25 34.23 -28.95
N PHE A 23 35.69 35.31 -29.60
CA PHE A 23 36.48 36.36 -28.97
C PHE A 23 35.65 37.17 -27.97
N GLU A 24 34.43 37.57 -28.34
CA GLU A 24 33.49 38.28 -27.45
C GLU A 24 33.15 37.45 -26.21
N GLN A 25 32.88 36.14 -26.38
CA GLN A 25 32.66 35.22 -25.26
C GLN A 25 33.88 35.13 -24.33
N ARG A 26 35.10 35.06 -24.88
CA ARG A 26 36.34 35.05 -24.06
C ARG A 26 36.57 36.36 -23.31
N VAL A 27 36.28 37.50 -23.91
CA VAL A 27 36.41 38.83 -23.26
C VAL A 27 35.45 38.95 -22.07
N LEU A 28 34.29 38.31 -22.15
CA LEU A 28 33.30 38.24 -21.06
C LEU A 28 33.57 37.11 -20.05
N GLY A 29 34.64 36.32 -20.23
CA GLY A 29 35.01 35.21 -19.34
C GLY A 29 34.15 33.95 -19.51
N LEU A 30 33.42 33.82 -20.62
CA LEU A 30 32.54 32.69 -20.92
C LEU A 30 33.27 31.67 -21.83
N GLN A 31 33.05 30.38 -21.57
CA GLN A 31 33.51 29.29 -22.44
C GLN A 31 32.58 29.15 -23.66
N PRO A 32 33.08 28.70 -24.82
CA PRO A 32 32.26 28.46 -26.00
C PRO A 32 31.10 27.49 -25.70
N GLY A 33 29.87 27.91 -25.98
CA GLY A 33 28.65 27.10 -25.74
C GLY A 33 27.94 27.35 -24.40
N GLN A 34 28.57 28.07 -23.45
CA GLN A 34 27.93 28.40 -22.18
C GLN A 34 26.71 29.32 -22.32
N GLU A 35 26.66 30.16 -23.36
CA GLU A 35 25.49 31.01 -23.61
C GLU A 35 24.26 30.19 -23.98
N ALA A 36 24.42 29.18 -24.84
CA ALA A 36 23.34 28.28 -25.21
C ALA A 36 22.86 27.44 -24.01
N GLU A 37 23.79 26.93 -23.19
CA GLU A 37 23.45 26.22 -21.95
C GLU A 37 22.73 27.11 -20.94
N LEU A 38 23.17 28.37 -20.78
CA LEU A 38 22.51 29.34 -19.90
C LEU A 38 21.12 29.72 -20.41
N GLU A 39 20.93 29.81 -21.72
CA GLU A 39 19.64 30.10 -22.33
C GLU A 39 18.67 28.92 -22.19
N ASP A 40 19.14 27.69 -22.37
CA ASP A 40 18.35 26.48 -22.09
C ASP A 40 17.98 26.36 -20.61
N ILE A 41 18.92 26.63 -19.69
CA ILE A 41 18.64 26.65 -18.25
C ILE A 41 17.62 27.74 -17.91
N ARG A 42 17.73 28.94 -18.51
CA ARG A 42 16.76 30.03 -18.31
C ARG A 42 15.38 29.65 -18.81
N ASN A 43 15.28 29.06 -20.00
CA ASN A 43 14.01 28.61 -20.59
C ASN A 43 13.37 27.49 -19.75
N HIS A 44 14.18 26.53 -19.30
CA HIS A 44 13.71 25.45 -18.43
C HIS A 44 13.22 25.97 -17.07
N ASN A 45 13.96 26.92 -16.47
CA ASN A 45 13.57 27.54 -15.21
C ASN A 45 12.29 28.38 -15.35
N ALA A 46 12.12 29.11 -16.45
CA ALA A 46 10.89 29.85 -16.73
C ALA A 46 9.67 28.92 -16.86
N ALA A 47 9.80 27.83 -17.61
CA ALA A 47 8.74 26.82 -17.74
C ALA A 47 8.42 26.12 -16.41
N LEU A 48 9.43 25.86 -15.58
CA LEU A 48 9.24 25.29 -14.25
C LEU A 48 8.52 26.26 -13.31
N GLN A 49 8.90 27.55 -13.33
CA GLN A 49 8.25 28.60 -12.54
C GLN A 49 6.77 28.76 -12.91
N GLU A 50 6.44 28.75 -14.21
CA GLU A 50 5.05 28.83 -14.68
C GLU A 50 4.22 27.63 -14.20
N ARG A 51 4.78 26.42 -14.27
CA ARG A 51 4.13 25.20 -13.77
C ARG A 51 3.92 25.24 -12.26
N ILE A 52 4.91 25.70 -11.49
CA ILE A 52 4.81 25.86 -10.04
C ILE A 52 3.72 26.88 -9.70
N ALA A 53 3.71 28.04 -10.36
CA ALA A 53 2.70 29.08 -10.15
C ALA A 53 1.28 28.55 -10.41
N LYS A 54 1.08 27.82 -11.50
CA LYS A 54 -0.21 27.21 -11.84
C LYS A 54 -0.67 26.19 -10.80
N VAL A 55 0.23 25.30 -10.35
CA VAL A 55 -0.10 24.28 -9.34
C VAL A 55 -0.40 24.91 -7.98
N LEU A 56 0.35 25.93 -7.57
CA LEU A 56 0.09 26.66 -6.32
C LEU A 56 -1.24 27.41 -6.36
N GLN A 57 -1.62 27.98 -7.51
CA GLN A 57 -2.91 28.66 -7.66
C GLN A 57 -4.09 27.68 -7.57
N LEU A 58 -3.96 26.50 -8.18
CA LEU A 58 -4.94 25.41 -8.05
C LEU A 58 -5.02 24.89 -6.61
N GLN A 59 -3.88 24.73 -5.93
CA GLN A 59 -3.86 24.32 -4.54
C GLN A 59 -4.48 25.36 -3.61
N ALA A 60 -4.26 26.66 -3.85
CA ALA A 60 -4.87 27.73 -3.08
C ALA A 60 -6.40 27.78 -3.28
N ALA A 61 -6.88 27.57 -4.51
CA ALA A 61 -8.31 27.48 -4.80
C ALA A 61 -8.95 26.27 -4.10
N ASN A 62 -8.27 25.11 -4.11
CA ASN A 62 -8.70 23.92 -3.39
C ASN A 62 -8.72 24.16 -1.87
N ASN A 63 -7.66 24.72 -1.29
CA ASN A 63 -7.60 25.00 0.15
C ASN A 63 -8.71 25.96 0.59
N ARG A 64 -9.05 26.98 -0.21
CA ARG A 64 -10.19 27.87 0.09
C ARG A 64 -11.53 27.13 0.03
N ARG A 65 -11.75 26.32 -1.00
CA ARG A 65 -13.01 25.59 -1.21
C ARG A 65 -13.24 24.50 -0.17
N PHE A 66 -12.21 23.70 0.12
CA PHE A 66 -12.30 22.61 1.09
C PHE A 66 -12.19 23.13 2.53
N GLY A 67 -11.43 24.20 2.76
CA GLY A 67 -11.35 24.86 4.08
C GLY A 67 -12.67 25.49 4.51
N LEU A 68 -13.36 26.23 3.63
CA LEU A 68 -14.67 26.81 3.94
C LEU A 68 -15.73 25.73 4.20
N ARG A 69 -15.72 24.65 3.41
CA ARG A 69 -16.62 23.51 3.63
C ARG A 69 -16.30 22.74 4.91
N GLN A 70 -15.03 22.63 5.28
CA GLN A 70 -14.64 22.01 6.55
C GLN A 70 -15.07 22.88 7.74
N ALA A 71 -14.91 24.20 7.66
CA ALA A 71 -15.38 25.12 8.70
C ALA A 71 -16.90 25.04 8.90
N LEU A 72 -17.69 25.03 7.82
CA LEU A 72 -19.15 24.89 7.91
C LEU A 72 -19.58 23.52 8.46
N ARG A 73 -18.87 22.43 8.14
CA ARG A 73 -19.13 21.11 8.72
C ARG A 73 -18.80 21.06 10.21
N GLN A 74 -17.74 21.73 10.61
CA GLN A 74 -17.36 21.83 12.02
C GLN A 74 -18.41 22.65 12.81
N GLU A 75 -18.87 23.76 12.25
CA GLU A 75 -19.92 24.60 12.85
C GLU A 75 -21.25 23.85 12.99
N ILE A 76 -21.64 23.04 11.99
CA ILE A 76 -22.80 22.14 12.09
C ILE A 76 -22.60 21.12 13.22
N SER A 77 -21.42 20.50 13.33
CA SER A 77 -21.14 19.51 14.38
C SER A 77 -21.16 20.13 15.78
N GLU A 78 -20.70 21.37 15.92
CA GLU A 78 -20.72 22.11 17.19
C GLU A 78 -22.16 22.45 17.59
N LEU A 79 -22.99 22.89 16.64
CA LEU A 79 -24.42 23.15 16.88
C LEU A 79 -25.21 21.86 17.18
N GLU A 80 -24.88 20.74 16.52
CA GLU A 80 -25.49 19.43 16.81
C GLU A 80 -25.15 18.94 18.24
N ALA A 81 -23.92 19.15 18.70
CA ALA A 81 -23.52 18.83 20.07
C ALA A 81 -24.23 19.72 21.11
N GLN A 82 -24.42 21.00 20.79
CA GLN A 82 -25.18 21.92 21.63
C GLN A 82 -26.68 21.56 21.65
N LEU A 83 -27.25 21.17 20.51
CA LEU A 83 -28.62 20.68 20.42
C LEU A 83 -28.83 19.42 21.28
N GLN A 84 -27.90 18.47 21.22
CA GLN A 84 -27.94 17.27 22.05
C GLN A 84 -27.87 17.61 23.55
N SER A 85 -27.07 18.62 23.91
CA SER A 85 -26.96 19.09 25.30
C SER A 85 -28.25 19.79 25.78
N ILE A 86 -28.91 20.55 24.90
CA ILE A 86 -30.23 21.17 25.18
C ILE A 86 -31.30 20.09 25.34
N GLN A 87 -31.34 19.10 24.47
CA GLN A 87 -32.28 17.97 24.55
C GLN A 87 -32.09 17.17 25.85
N GLN A 88 -30.85 16.88 26.23
CA GLN A 88 -30.55 16.21 27.49
C GLN A 88 -30.96 17.06 28.69
N ALA A 89 -30.73 18.38 28.66
CA ALA A 89 -31.15 19.27 29.73
C ALA A 89 -32.69 19.35 29.86
N ILE A 90 -33.42 19.26 28.76
CA ILE A 90 -34.90 19.19 28.75
C ILE A 90 -35.36 17.84 29.34
N ASP A 91 -34.75 16.73 28.92
CA ASP A 91 -35.13 15.37 29.35
C ASP A 91 -34.83 15.10 30.84
N GLU A 92 -33.77 15.70 31.39
CA GLU A 92 -33.37 15.53 32.80
C GLU A 92 -34.04 16.53 33.76
N SER A 93 -34.74 17.56 33.24
CA SER A 93 -35.30 18.63 34.06
C SER A 93 -36.75 18.38 34.47
N VAL A 94 -37.04 18.55 35.77
CA VAL A 94 -38.41 18.47 36.33
C VAL A 94 -39.24 19.71 35.99
N VAL A 95 -38.58 20.86 35.79
CA VAL A 95 -39.19 22.11 35.33
C VAL A 95 -38.32 22.66 34.21
N ILE A 96 -38.88 22.77 33.00
CA ILE A 96 -38.17 23.26 31.81
C ILE A 96 -38.12 24.79 31.87
N TYR A 97 -36.94 25.36 31.60
CA TYR A 97 -36.80 26.81 31.46
C TYR A 97 -37.48 27.30 30.18
N GLU A 98 -38.24 28.39 30.26
CA GLU A 98 -39.16 28.82 29.20
C GLU A 98 -38.48 29.02 27.83
N ASP A 99 -37.21 29.45 27.82
CA ASP A 99 -36.46 29.72 26.59
C ASP A 99 -35.80 28.48 25.96
N LEU A 100 -35.69 27.36 26.69
CA LEU A 100 -34.98 26.16 26.19
C LEU A 100 -35.66 25.52 24.96
N PRO A 101 -37.00 25.36 24.92
CA PRO A 101 -37.68 24.89 23.71
C PRO A 101 -37.53 25.83 22.51
N GLU A 102 -37.52 27.15 22.74
CA GLU A 102 -37.33 28.13 21.67
C GLU A 102 -35.91 28.05 21.09
N LEU A 103 -34.90 27.94 21.96
CA LEU A 103 -33.50 27.74 21.56
C LEU A 103 -33.30 26.42 20.82
N GLN A 104 -33.99 25.35 21.21
CA GLN A 104 -33.94 24.08 20.48
C GLN A 104 -34.41 24.27 19.04
N ILE A 105 -35.55 24.93 18.83
CA ILE A 105 -36.11 25.20 17.50
C ILE A 105 -35.18 26.11 16.68
N GLU A 106 -34.58 27.13 17.31
CA GLU A 106 -33.65 28.03 16.64
C GLU A 106 -32.38 27.32 16.18
N VAL A 107 -31.80 26.47 17.04
CA VAL A 107 -30.62 25.66 16.70
C VAL A 107 -30.95 24.64 15.61
N GLU A 108 -32.10 23.98 15.67
CA GLU A 108 -32.57 23.06 14.62
C GLU A 108 -32.78 23.78 13.27
N ALA A 109 -33.39 24.96 13.28
CA ALA A 109 -33.57 25.79 12.10
C ALA A 109 -32.23 26.25 11.51
N ARG A 110 -31.28 26.63 12.36
CA ARG A 110 -29.94 27.06 11.93
C ARG A 110 -29.12 25.92 11.36
N ILE A 111 -29.16 24.74 11.99
CA ILE A 111 -28.55 23.50 11.45
C ILE A 111 -29.17 23.18 10.09
N THR A 112 -30.49 23.27 9.96
CA THR A 112 -31.20 23.02 8.70
C THR A 112 -30.77 24.02 7.64
N GLN A 113 -30.70 25.31 7.95
CA GLN A 113 -30.22 26.34 7.03
C GLN A 113 -28.77 26.14 6.62
N LEU A 114 -27.88 25.75 7.54
CA LEU A 114 -26.48 25.46 7.21
C LEU A 114 -26.33 24.17 6.38
N LYS A 115 -27.15 23.16 6.65
CA LYS A 115 -27.26 21.94 5.82
C LYS A 115 -27.85 22.25 4.45
N GLU A 116 -28.81 23.15 4.36
CA GLU A 116 -29.35 23.68 3.10
C GLU A 116 -28.32 24.51 2.37
N GLN A 117 -27.50 25.34 3.02
CA GLN A 117 -26.36 26.00 2.34
C GLN A 117 -25.30 24.98 1.87
N LEU A 118 -25.21 23.83 2.53
CA LEU A 118 -24.45 22.68 2.06
C LEU A 118 -25.12 21.99 0.85
N ASN A 119 -26.47 21.97 0.81
CA ASN A 119 -27.35 21.25 -0.13
C ASN A 119 -27.98 22.10 -1.26
N GLU A 120 -27.95 23.44 -1.26
CA GLU A 120 -28.32 24.28 -2.42
C GLU A 120 -27.18 24.32 -3.46
N GLN A 121 -26.05 23.69 -3.11
CA GLN A 121 -25.07 23.15 -4.05
C GLN A 121 -25.21 21.62 -4.22
N ASP A 122 -26.37 21.04 -3.95
CA ASP A 122 -26.73 19.70 -4.43
C ASP A 122 -27.03 19.77 -5.93
N LEU A 123 -25.94 19.93 -6.68
CA LEU A 123 -25.63 19.05 -7.81
C LEU A 123 -25.59 17.61 -7.30
N SER A 124 -26.77 17.13 -6.92
CA SER A 124 -27.08 15.82 -6.39
C SER A 124 -26.79 14.79 -7.47
N GLN A 125 -25.55 14.30 -7.45
CA GLN A 125 -25.21 12.88 -7.29
C GLN A 125 -23.76 12.69 -7.73
N PHE A 126 -22.79 13.05 -6.88
CA PHE A 126 -21.55 12.29 -6.66
C PHE A 126 -20.74 12.99 -5.54
N PRO A 127 -20.75 12.49 -4.30
CA PRO A 127 -19.50 12.34 -3.58
C PRO A 127 -18.87 11.05 -4.13
N GLU A 128 -18.02 11.20 -5.14
CA GLU A 128 -16.90 10.31 -5.49
C GLU A 128 -16.45 10.66 -6.90
N ASP A 129 -15.23 11.21 -7.00
CA ASP A 129 -14.38 11.21 -8.19
C ASP A 129 -14.73 10.00 -9.11
N ILE A 130 -15.47 10.25 -10.20
CA ILE A 130 -15.96 9.23 -11.13
C ILE A 130 -14.80 8.31 -11.58
N PRO A 131 -13.61 8.83 -11.93
CA PRO A 131 -12.43 8.00 -12.13
C PRO A 131 -12.12 7.09 -10.94
N ASN A 132 -12.14 7.57 -9.70
CA ASN A 132 -11.90 6.75 -8.52
C ASN A 132 -13.03 5.76 -8.22
N ARG A 133 -14.29 6.10 -8.49
CA ARG A 133 -15.41 5.18 -8.35
C ARG A 133 -15.35 4.06 -9.39
N MET A 134 -14.95 4.38 -10.62
CA MET A 134 -14.65 3.38 -11.64
C MET A 134 -13.46 2.51 -11.23
N LYS A 135 -12.38 3.09 -10.69
CA LYS A 135 -11.26 2.31 -10.13
C LYS A 135 -11.70 1.43 -8.97
N LEU A 136 -12.60 1.89 -8.10
CA LEU A 136 -13.19 1.14 -7.00
C LEU A 136 -14.05 -0.01 -7.51
N MET A 137 -14.95 0.24 -8.47
CA MET A 137 -15.78 -0.77 -9.11
C MET A 137 -14.92 -1.89 -9.72
N ILE A 138 -13.81 -1.53 -10.39
CA ILE A 138 -12.87 -2.51 -10.94
C ILE A 138 -12.14 -3.29 -9.82
N LYS A 139 -11.79 -2.63 -8.70
CA LYS A 139 -11.14 -3.27 -7.54
C LYS A 139 -12.07 -4.15 -6.71
N THR A 140 -13.38 -3.91 -6.74
CA THR A 140 -14.39 -4.63 -5.94
C THR A 140 -15.07 -5.76 -6.70
N VAL A 141 -14.75 -5.97 -7.99
CA VAL A 141 -15.19 -7.15 -8.74
C VAL A 141 -14.79 -8.41 -7.98
N ARG A 142 -15.79 -9.23 -7.63
CA ARG A 142 -15.54 -10.53 -7.00
C ARG A 142 -14.83 -11.44 -7.99
N LEU A 143 -13.70 -12.02 -7.55
CA LEU A 143 -12.85 -12.87 -8.37
C LEU A 143 -13.37 -14.32 -8.36
N ASP A 144 -14.61 -14.50 -8.81
CA ASP A 144 -15.30 -15.77 -8.96
C ASP A 144 -15.47 -16.14 -10.45
N GLU A 145 -16.22 -17.19 -10.75
CA GLU A 145 -16.45 -17.68 -12.13
C GLU A 145 -17.10 -16.65 -13.05
N ASN A 146 -17.79 -15.64 -12.49
CA ASN A 146 -18.45 -14.58 -13.23
C ASN A 146 -17.56 -13.35 -13.46
N ALA A 147 -16.37 -13.27 -12.85
CA ALA A 147 -15.54 -12.08 -12.94
C ALA A 147 -15.08 -11.80 -14.38
N ALA A 148 -14.84 -12.82 -15.20
CA ALA A 148 -14.50 -12.66 -16.61
C ALA A 148 -15.59 -11.91 -17.39
N LYS A 149 -16.86 -12.21 -17.11
CA LYS A 149 -18.02 -11.52 -17.70
C LYS A 149 -18.11 -10.08 -17.18
N ALA A 150 -17.97 -9.88 -15.87
CA ALA A 150 -17.98 -8.55 -15.25
C ALA A 150 -16.88 -7.63 -15.80
N PHE A 151 -15.65 -8.14 -15.97
CA PHE A 151 -14.56 -7.36 -16.58
C PHE A 151 -14.81 -7.03 -18.05
N SER A 152 -15.48 -7.91 -18.79
CA SER A 152 -15.88 -7.65 -20.18
C SER A 152 -16.96 -6.57 -20.28
N GLU A 153 -17.94 -6.59 -19.38
CA GLU A 153 -19.00 -5.58 -19.30
C GLU A 153 -18.43 -4.20 -18.93
N ILE A 154 -17.52 -4.14 -17.94
CA ILE A 154 -16.84 -2.90 -17.57
C ILE A 154 -15.99 -2.37 -18.73
N ARG A 155 -15.32 -3.25 -19.48
CA ARG A 155 -14.56 -2.84 -20.66
C ARG A 155 -15.45 -2.21 -21.74
N GLN A 156 -16.56 -2.86 -22.07
CA GLN A 156 -17.52 -2.33 -23.05
C GLN A 156 -18.09 -0.99 -22.61
N PHE A 157 -18.36 -0.84 -21.30
CA PHE A 157 -18.80 0.42 -20.73
C PHE A 157 -17.74 1.55 -20.88
N LEU A 158 -16.46 1.26 -20.61
CA LEU A 158 -15.36 2.24 -20.79
C LEU A 158 -15.09 2.57 -22.26
N GLU A 159 -15.44 1.68 -23.20
CA GLU A 159 -15.31 1.91 -24.64
C GLU A 159 -16.50 2.71 -25.21
N HIS A 160 -17.58 2.93 -24.44
CA HIS A 160 -18.75 3.68 -24.88
C HIS A 160 -18.45 5.18 -25.08
N ASP A 161 -18.96 5.75 -26.18
CA ASP A 161 -18.68 7.15 -26.56
C ASP A 161 -19.08 8.17 -25.48
N SER A 162 -20.14 7.88 -24.73
CA SER A 162 -20.59 8.70 -23.61
C SER A 162 -19.54 8.83 -22.51
N ILE A 163 -18.76 7.78 -22.23
CA ILE A 163 -17.74 7.77 -21.18
C ILE A 163 -16.47 8.49 -21.64
N ARG A 164 -16.11 8.35 -22.93
CA ARG A 164 -15.00 9.09 -23.53
C ARG A 164 -15.21 10.61 -23.55
N ARG A 165 -16.47 11.06 -23.47
CA ARG A 165 -16.83 12.49 -23.35
C ARG A 165 -16.82 13.00 -21.91
N ILE A 166 -16.89 12.10 -20.92
CA ILE A 166 -16.98 12.45 -19.49
C ILE A 166 -15.59 12.42 -18.82
N LEU A 167 -14.74 11.47 -19.20
CA LEU A 167 -13.39 11.31 -18.62
C LEU A 167 -12.33 12.03 -19.45
N TYR A 168 -11.33 12.60 -18.79
CA TYR A 168 -10.14 13.07 -19.49
C TYR A 168 -9.34 11.87 -20.06
N PRO A 169 -8.60 12.04 -21.18
CA PRO A 169 -7.85 10.96 -21.80
C PRO A 169 -6.89 10.22 -20.84
N GLU A 170 -6.24 10.96 -19.94
CA GLU A 170 -5.31 10.42 -18.94
C GLU A 170 -6.03 9.55 -17.88
N GLU A 171 -7.23 9.96 -17.47
CA GLU A 171 -8.05 9.24 -16.48
C GLU A 171 -8.63 7.95 -17.06
N LEU A 172 -9.07 8.01 -18.32
CA LEU A 172 -9.52 6.86 -19.08
C LEU A 172 -8.39 5.84 -19.26
N GLN A 173 -7.17 6.30 -19.60
CA GLN A 173 -6.01 5.44 -19.73
C GLN A 173 -5.62 4.78 -18.39
N ALA A 174 -5.68 5.54 -17.29
CA ALA A 174 -5.40 5.02 -15.96
C ALA A 174 -6.43 3.97 -15.50
N THR A 175 -7.72 4.16 -15.79
CA THR A 175 -8.78 3.18 -15.48
C THR A 175 -8.68 1.93 -16.35
N GLN A 176 -8.38 2.08 -17.64
CA GLN A 176 -8.15 0.93 -18.55
C GLN A 176 -6.93 0.10 -18.14
N LYS A 177 -5.82 0.75 -17.74
CA LYS A 177 -4.64 0.06 -17.23
C LYS A 177 -4.96 -0.75 -15.98
N LEU A 178 -5.72 -0.16 -15.05
CA LEU A 178 -6.13 -0.82 -13.81
C LEU A 178 -7.09 -2.00 -14.06
N LEU A 179 -7.99 -1.89 -15.05
CA LEU A 179 -8.83 -2.99 -15.51
C LEU A 179 -8.00 -4.17 -16.04
N GLU A 180 -7.01 -3.89 -16.88
CA GLU A 180 -6.15 -4.92 -17.45
C GLU A 180 -5.27 -5.59 -16.38
N GLU A 181 -4.77 -4.84 -15.41
CA GLU A 181 -4.03 -5.37 -14.26
C GLU A 181 -4.89 -6.30 -13.39
N GLN A 182 -6.15 -5.94 -13.13
CA GLN A 182 -7.07 -6.79 -12.36
C GLN A 182 -7.49 -8.03 -13.16
N ARG A 183 -7.69 -7.90 -14.47
CA ARG A 183 -7.96 -9.05 -15.34
C ARG A 183 -6.78 -10.03 -15.37
N LYS A 184 -5.55 -9.54 -15.44
CA LYS A 184 -4.34 -10.38 -15.35
C LYS A 184 -4.24 -11.09 -13.99
N LYS A 185 -4.53 -10.40 -12.89
CA LYS A 185 -4.61 -11.01 -11.55
C LYS A 185 -5.68 -12.09 -11.48
N HIS A 186 -6.87 -11.82 -12.03
CA HIS A 186 -7.97 -12.77 -12.09
C HIS A 186 -7.60 -14.01 -12.92
N ASN A 187 -7.04 -13.84 -14.12
CA ASN A 187 -6.57 -14.94 -14.94
C ASN A 187 -5.47 -15.75 -14.24
N HIS A 188 -4.58 -15.09 -13.49
CA HIS A 188 -3.59 -15.79 -12.68
C HIS A 188 -4.23 -16.58 -11.52
N ILE A 189 -5.28 -16.04 -10.89
CA ILE A 189 -6.05 -16.71 -9.83
C ILE A 189 -6.86 -17.87 -10.38
N ILE A 190 -7.48 -17.76 -11.56
CA ILE A 190 -8.18 -18.88 -12.20
C ILE A 190 -7.19 -19.94 -12.66
N SER A 191 -6.06 -19.55 -13.26
CA SER A 191 -5.03 -20.51 -13.66
C SER A 191 -4.43 -21.23 -12.44
N SER A 192 -4.28 -20.55 -11.30
CA SER A 192 -3.86 -21.20 -10.05
C SER A 192 -4.97 -22.00 -9.37
N ARG A 193 -6.25 -21.58 -9.47
CA ARG A 193 -7.41 -22.36 -9.01
C ARG A 193 -7.62 -23.63 -9.83
N ASN A 194 -7.52 -23.55 -11.15
CA ASN A 194 -7.63 -24.69 -12.06
C ASN A 194 -6.43 -25.63 -11.95
N ALA A 195 -5.25 -25.10 -11.59
CA ALA A 195 -4.13 -25.94 -11.15
C ALA A 195 -4.40 -26.61 -9.78
N ASN A 196 -5.16 -25.96 -8.89
CA ASN A 196 -5.49 -26.48 -7.55
C ASN A 196 -6.72 -27.41 -7.51
N THR A 197 -7.68 -27.31 -8.43
CA THR A 197 -8.81 -28.27 -8.54
C THR A 197 -8.39 -29.59 -9.17
N ALA A 198 -7.23 -29.64 -9.84
CA ALA A 198 -6.63 -30.87 -10.34
C ALA A 198 -5.76 -31.61 -9.30
N SER A 199 -5.53 -31.06 -8.10
CA SER A 199 -4.54 -31.59 -7.17
C SER A 199 -5.03 -31.64 -5.72
N GLN A 200 -5.96 -32.55 -5.45
CA GLN A 200 -6.05 -33.17 -4.13
C GLN A 200 -4.72 -33.93 -3.86
N THR A 201 -3.70 -33.26 -3.32
CA THR A 201 -2.57 -33.83 -2.52
C THR A 201 -1.36 -32.90 -2.26
N HIS A 202 -1.36 -31.61 -2.62
CA HIS A 202 -0.16 -30.77 -2.40
C HIS A 202 -0.42 -29.50 -1.57
N THR A 203 0.45 -29.27 -0.59
CA THR A 203 0.56 -28.04 0.23
C THR A 203 0.53 -26.78 -0.61
N GLY A 204 -0.47 -25.93 -0.41
CA GLY A 204 -0.57 -24.64 -1.08
C GLY A 204 0.42 -23.62 -0.55
N GLU A 205 0.95 -22.75 -1.41
CA GLU A 205 1.72 -21.58 -0.96
C GLU A 205 0.80 -20.39 -0.67
N ILE A 206 0.96 -19.77 0.50
CA ILE A 206 0.22 -18.59 0.94
C ILE A 206 1.06 -17.34 0.74
N TRP A 207 0.80 -16.63 -0.36
CA TRP A 207 1.52 -15.40 -0.70
C TRP A 207 0.99 -14.16 0.02
N PHE A 208 -0.26 -14.17 0.50
CA PHE A 208 -0.89 -13.02 1.17
C PHE A 208 -1.70 -13.46 2.39
N LEU A 209 -1.14 -13.33 3.60
CA LEU A 209 -1.81 -13.75 4.83
C LEU A 209 -3.12 -13.01 5.10
N THR A 210 -3.22 -11.75 4.66
CA THR A 210 -4.44 -10.93 4.82
C THR A 210 -5.65 -11.52 4.09
N GLN A 211 -5.44 -12.32 3.04
CA GLN A 211 -6.54 -13.01 2.33
C GLN A 211 -7.11 -14.19 3.14
N HIS A 212 -6.41 -14.62 4.18
CA HIS A 212 -6.78 -15.75 5.01
C HIS A 212 -7.08 -15.35 6.47
N ILE A 213 -7.39 -14.06 6.74
CA ILE A 213 -7.70 -13.53 8.08
C ILE A 213 -8.74 -14.40 8.82
N GLN A 214 -9.78 -14.84 8.11
CA GLN A 214 -10.83 -15.69 8.67
C GLN A 214 -10.33 -17.05 9.17
N ASN A 215 -9.16 -17.52 8.74
CA ASN A 215 -8.59 -18.78 9.14
C ASN A 215 -7.51 -18.65 10.23
N LEU A 216 -6.98 -17.44 10.49
CA LEU A 216 -5.81 -17.26 11.36
C LEU A 216 -6.07 -17.77 12.78
N HIS A 217 -7.26 -17.52 13.34
CA HIS A 217 -7.62 -17.93 14.70
C HIS A 217 -7.58 -19.45 14.96
N ARG A 218 -7.60 -20.26 13.89
CA ARG A 218 -7.46 -21.73 13.95
C ARG A 218 -6.14 -22.24 13.36
N THR A 219 -5.24 -21.33 12.98
CA THR A 219 -3.94 -21.64 12.40
C THR A 219 -2.85 -21.64 13.47
N SER A 220 -2.10 -22.75 13.56
CA SER A 220 -0.81 -22.82 14.24
C SER A 220 0.31 -22.54 13.23
N LEU A 221 1.07 -21.48 13.47
CA LEU A 221 2.14 -21.04 12.59
C LEU A 221 3.49 -21.53 13.13
N TYR A 222 4.25 -22.24 12.30
CA TYR A 222 5.61 -22.71 12.61
C TYR A 222 6.60 -21.89 11.80
N VAL A 223 7.39 -21.06 12.45
CA VAL A 223 8.26 -20.09 11.81
C VAL A 223 9.71 -20.52 11.98
N ASP A 224 10.39 -20.71 10.86
CA ASP A 224 11.84 -20.84 10.81
C ASP A 224 12.46 -19.44 11.02
N GLY A 225 12.76 -19.15 12.28
CA GLY A 225 13.24 -17.84 12.72
C GLY A 225 14.64 -17.52 12.20
N CYS A 226 15.53 -18.51 12.11
CA CYS A 226 16.85 -18.34 11.54
C CYS A 226 16.78 -17.94 10.06
N ASN A 227 15.99 -18.67 9.27
CA ASN A 227 15.80 -18.38 7.86
C ASN A 227 15.13 -17.02 7.64
N LEU A 228 14.17 -16.65 8.49
CA LEU A 228 13.51 -15.34 8.42
C LEU A 228 14.47 -14.18 8.67
N LEU A 229 15.32 -14.28 9.69
CA LEU A 229 16.35 -13.26 10.00
C LEU A 229 17.37 -13.11 8.86
N LEU A 230 17.74 -14.20 8.19
CA LEU A 230 18.72 -14.19 7.11
C LEU A 230 18.14 -13.73 5.76
N CYS A 231 16.86 -14.01 5.49
CA CYS A 231 16.27 -13.81 4.17
C CYS A 231 15.50 -12.48 4.02
N ASP A 232 15.02 -11.88 5.10
CA ASP A 232 14.37 -10.58 5.03
C ASP A 232 15.41 -9.45 5.08
N PRO A 233 15.39 -8.47 4.13
CA PRO A 233 16.43 -7.43 4.05
C PRO A 233 16.60 -6.62 5.33
N GLN A 234 15.50 -6.30 6.03
CA GLN A 234 15.54 -5.44 7.21
C GLN A 234 16.15 -6.17 8.41
N TRP A 235 15.74 -7.42 8.66
CA TRP A 235 16.32 -8.21 9.75
C TRP A 235 17.73 -8.67 9.45
N LYS A 236 18.07 -8.90 8.18
CA LYS A 236 19.44 -9.17 7.77
C LYS A 236 20.35 -7.98 8.08
N GLU A 237 19.94 -6.77 7.66
CA GLU A 237 20.69 -5.54 7.96
C GLU A 237 20.80 -5.29 9.47
N LEU A 238 19.72 -5.54 10.22
CA LEU A 238 19.73 -5.39 11.68
C LEU A 238 20.67 -6.39 12.36
N THR A 239 20.72 -7.63 11.84
CA THR A 239 21.64 -8.67 12.31
C THR A 239 23.09 -8.28 12.04
N GLU A 240 23.39 -7.77 10.84
CA GLU A 240 24.74 -7.32 10.45
C GLU A 240 25.21 -6.11 11.28
N LYS A 241 24.32 -5.14 11.56
CA LYS A 241 24.68 -3.89 12.26
C LYS A 241 24.68 -3.99 13.78
N LYS A 242 23.72 -4.72 14.37
CA LYS A 242 23.49 -4.73 15.83
C LYS A 242 23.59 -6.13 16.44
N GLY A 243 23.78 -7.17 15.63
CA GLY A 243 23.89 -8.55 16.05
C GLY A 243 22.54 -9.30 16.07
N GLN A 244 22.64 -10.63 16.03
CA GLN A 244 21.51 -11.54 15.93
C GLN A 244 20.53 -11.43 17.11
N ALA A 245 21.03 -11.16 18.33
CA ALA A 245 20.19 -11.01 19.51
C ALA A 245 19.20 -9.84 19.39
N THR A 246 19.65 -8.70 18.85
CA THR A 246 18.80 -7.52 18.64
C THR A 246 17.78 -7.76 17.53
N ALA A 247 18.18 -8.38 16.41
CA ALA A 247 17.26 -8.70 15.34
C ALA A 247 16.18 -9.71 15.77
N ARG A 248 16.57 -10.70 16.59
CA ARG A 248 15.64 -11.64 17.20
C ARG A 248 14.65 -10.95 18.14
N ALA A 249 15.11 -10.01 18.97
CA ALA A 249 14.23 -9.27 19.88
C ALA A 249 13.16 -8.47 19.10
N ASP A 250 13.56 -7.78 18.03
CA ASP A 250 12.62 -7.05 17.15
C ASP A 250 11.61 -8.00 16.48
N LEU A 251 12.07 -9.12 15.93
CA LEU A 251 11.18 -10.14 15.35
C LEU A 251 10.16 -10.67 16.38
N ILE A 252 10.61 -10.97 17.60
CA ILE A 252 9.73 -11.43 18.69
C ILE A 252 8.68 -10.36 19.01
N GLU A 253 9.06 -9.08 19.11
CA GLU A 253 8.14 -7.98 19.37
C GLU A 253 7.08 -7.85 18.26
N LYS A 254 7.48 -7.95 17.00
CA LYS A 254 6.55 -7.94 15.86
C LYS A 254 5.59 -9.13 15.92
N CYS A 255 6.09 -10.33 16.20
CA CYS A 255 5.25 -11.51 16.39
C CYS A 255 4.28 -11.35 17.56
N LYS A 256 4.71 -10.80 18.70
CA LYS A 256 3.85 -10.52 19.86
C LYS A 256 2.65 -9.65 19.47
N SER A 257 2.88 -8.58 18.69
CA SER A 257 1.81 -7.67 18.25
C SER A 257 0.71 -8.34 17.41
N LYS A 258 1.01 -9.48 16.77
CA LYS A 258 0.08 -10.23 15.91
C LYS A 258 -0.32 -11.59 16.48
N ALA A 259 0.21 -11.98 17.64
CA ALA A 259 0.04 -13.32 18.19
C ALA A 259 -1.43 -13.67 18.47
N ALA A 260 -2.21 -12.69 18.95
CA ALA A 260 -3.65 -12.83 19.21
C ALA A 260 -4.50 -13.14 17.97
N LEU A 261 -3.97 -12.95 16.75
CA LEU A 261 -4.67 -13.30 15.52
C LEU A 261 -4.60 -14.80 15.21
N PHE A 262 -3.62 -15.50 15.75
CA PHE A 262 -3.36 -16.91 15.48
C PHE A 262 -3.80 -17.80 16.63
N LYS A 263 -3.96 -19.10 16.35
CA LYS A 263 -4.13 -20.08 17.42
C LYS A 263 -2.87 -20.16 18.28
N ASN A 264 -1.73 -20.35 17.62
CA ASN A 264 -0.39 -20.32 18.21
C ASN A 264 0.62 -19.86 17.17
N ILE A 265 1.68 -19.17 17.61
CA ILE A 265 2.88 -18.94 16.82
C ILE A 265 4.04 -19.64 17.51
N HIS A 266 4.69 -20.56 16.81
CA HIS A 266 5.92 -21.22 17.21
C HIS A 266 7.07 -20.55 16.44
N LEU A 267 7.96 -19.84 17.13
CA LEU A 267 9.20 -19.30 16.56
C LEU A 267 10.35 -20.25 16.90
N ILE A 268 10.99 -20.82 15.89
CA ILE A 268 12.07 -21.80 16.08
C ILE A 268 13.41 -21.16 15.68
N PHE A 269 14.39 -21.23 16.57
CA PHE A 269 15.75 -20.76 16.36
C PHE A 269 16.77 -21.85 16.67
N ASP A 270 17.96 -21.74 16.10
CA ASP A 270 19.11 -22.51 16.58
C ASP A 270 19.53 -21.99 17.96
N GLY A 271 19.61 -22.91 18.91
CA GLY A 271 20.14 -22.68 20.24
C GLY A 271 21.65 -22.89 20.30
N ILE A 272 22.27 -22.30 21.33
CA ILE A 272 23.68 -22.51 21.65
C ILE A 272 23.89 -23.56 22.75
N GLU A 273 22.81 -23.93 23.44
CA GLU A 273 22.81 -24.85 24.57
C GLU A 273 22.73 -26.31 24.11
N SER A 274 23.14 -27.24 24.98
CA SER A 274 23.13 -28.69 24.69
C SER A 274 21.74 -29.33 24.78
N GLN A 275 20.75 -28.62 25.29
CA GLN A 275 19.36 -29.07 25.44
C GLN A 275 18.40 -28.12 24.71
N ASP A 276 17.26 -28.65 24.30
CA ASP A 276 16.21 -27.83 23.71
C ASP A 276 15.60 -26.95 24.79
N SER A 277 15.39 -25.67 24.49
CA SER A 277 14.79 -24.71 25.41
C SER A 277 13.48 -24.17 24.84
N ILE A 278 12.44 -24.10 25.67
CA ILE A 278 11.11 -23.64 25.28
C ILE A 278 10.73 -22.49 26.21
N GLU A 279 10.47 -21.33 25.63
CA GLU A 279 10.00 -20.15 26.34
C GLU A 279 8.57 -19.84 25.89
N LYS A 280 7.61 -20.01 26.80
CA LYS A 280 6.22 -19.64 26.54
C LYS A 280 6.02 -18.17 26.89
N LEU A 281 5.67 -17.36 25.90
CA LEU A 281 5.34 -15.96 26.07
C LEU A 281 3.82 -15.78 26.18
N GLU A 282 3.41 -14.64 26.71
CA GLU A 282 1.99 -14.24 26.74
C GLU A 282 1.45 -14.07 25.30
N SER A 283 0.15 -14.33 25.12
CA SER A 283 -0.58 -14.20 23.82
C SER A 283 -0.42 -15.33 22.80
N GLY A 284 -0.09 -16.56 23.20
CA GLY A 284 -0.05 -17.72 22.28
C GLY A 284 1.22 -17.79 21.42
N LEU A 285 2.27 -17.08 21.82
CA LEU A 285 3.59 -17.13 21.19
C LEU A 285 4.52 -18.04 22.00
N THR A 286 5.14 -19.03 21.35
CA THR A 286 6.12 -19.93 21.96
C THR A 286 7.44 -19.82 21.20
N LEU A 287 8.53 -19.57 21.92
CA LEU A 287 9.88 -19.63 21.37
C LEU A 287 10.47 -21.01 21.62
N HIS A 288 11.11 -21.56 20.61
CA HIS A 288 11.83 -22.80 20.67
C HIS A 288 13.29 -22.56 20.25
N PHE A 289 14.23 -22.95 21.10
CA PHE A 289 15.64 -22.99 20.79
C PHE A 289 16.07 -24.45 20.65
N ALA A 290 16.41 -24.84 19.43
CA ALA A 290 16.88 -26.18 19.14
C ALA A 290 18.29 -26.39 19.72
N ALA A 291 18.51 -27.50 20.43
CA ALA A 291 19.80 -27.86 20.99
C ALA A 291 20.89 -27.84 19.93
N ARG A 292 22.07 -27.34 20.30
CA ARG A 292 23.26 -27.39 19.45
C ARG A 292 23.72 -28.84 19.31
N LYS A 293 23.49 -29.44 18.14
CA LYS A 293 24.01 -30.75 17.76
C LYS A 293 25.07 -30.57 16.67
N ALA A 294 25.75 -31.66 16.30
CA ALA A 294 26.81 -31.65 15.28
C ALA A 294 26.30 -31.35 13.86
N SER A 295 24.98 -31.24 13.67
CA SER A 295 24.33 -30.89 12.39
C SER A 295 24.12 -29.37 12.31
N ASP A 296 24.25 -28.81 11.10
CA ASP A 296 24.02 -27.38 10.86
C ASP A 296 22.52 -27.02 10.73
N GLN A 297 21.63 -28.02 10.69
CA GLN A 297 20.17 -27.86 10.52
C GLN A 297 19.37 -28.17 11.80
N ASN A 298 19.80 -27.67 12.95
CA ASN A 298 19.19 -28.05 14.25
C ASN A 298 17.76 -27.52 14.39
N ALA A 299 17.51 -26.26 14.04
CA ALA A 299 16.18 -25.66 14.00
C ALA A 299 15.21 -26.43 13.07
N ASP A 300 15.63 -26.76 11.86
CA ASP A 300 14.82 -27.53 10.89
C ASP A 300 14.44 -28.91 11.43
N ASN A 301 15.43 -29.62 12.00
CA ASN A 301 15.24 -30.93 12.59
C ASN A 301 14.24 -30.88 13.75
N TYR A 302 14.41 -29.89 14.61
CA TYR A 302 13.52 -29.65 15.74
C TYR A 302 12.10 -29.30 15.28
N LEU A 303 11.94 -28.42 14.29
CA LEU A 303 10.63 -28.03 13.74
C LEU A 303 9.89 -29.25 13.19
N VAL A 304 10.56 -30.07 12.37
CA VAL A 304 9.95 -31.30 11.81
C VAL A 304 9.56 -32.26 12.91
N GLN A 305 10.38 -32.44 13.94
CA GLN A 305 10.08 -33.28 15.10
C GLN A 305 8.88 -32.75 15.88
N LEU A 306 8.87 -31.46 16.21
CA LEU A 306 7.78 -30.77 16.90
C LEU A 306 6.45 -30.96 16.18
N MET A 307 6.42 -30.82 14.85
CA MET A 307 5.20 -31.00 14.06
C MET A 307 4.71 -32.45 14.03
N LYS A 308 5.61 -33.44 14.07
CA LYS A 308 5.27 -34.87 14.13
C LYS A 308 4.72 -35.28 15.49
N GLU A 309 5.33 -34.77 16.56
CA GLU A 309 4.98 -35.13 17.93
C GLU A 309 3.77 -34.36 18.46
N THR A 310 3.53 -33.16 17.93
CA THR A 310 2.31 -32.40 18.26
C THR A 310 1.14 -32.99 17.45
N PRO A 311 0.08 -33.53 18.09
CA PRO A 311 -1.10 -33.99 17.37
C PRO A 311 -1.90 -32.79 16.84
N LYS A 312 -2.41 -32.89 15.60
CA LYS A 312 -3.22 -31.85 14.97
C LYS A 312 -4.64 -31.91 15.53
N GLN A 313 -5.12 -30.83 16.14
CA GLN A 313 -6.49 -30.79 16.65
C GLN A 313 -7.50 -30.72 15.50
N SER A 314 -8.73 -31.16 15.75
CA SER A 314 -9.82 -31.09 14.76
C SER A 314 -10.01 -29.63 14.31
N GLN A 315 -10.05 -29.42 12.99
CA GLN A 315 -10.13 -28.11 12.32
C GLN A 315 -8.90 -27.18 12.43
N GLU A 316 -7.83 -27.58 13.09
CA GLU A 316 -6.59 -26.79 13.11
C GLU A 316 -5.95 -26.75 11.71
N LEU A 317 -5.34 -25.61 11.37
CA LEU A 317 -4.47 -25.48 10.19
C LEU A 317 -3.03 -25.32 10.64
N ARG A 318 -2.09 -25.94 9.92
CA ARG A 318 -0.65 -25.85 10.20
C ARG A 318 0.05 -25.19 9.04
N TRP A 319 0.60 -24.01 9.27
CA TRP A 319 1.34 -23.28 8.25
C TRP A 319 2.80 -23.17 8.65
N VAL A 320 3.71 -23.34 7.68
CA VAL A 320 5.15 -23.21 7.92
C VAL A 320 5.68 -21.98 7.19
N VAL A 321 6.36 -21.09 7.90
CA VAL A 321 7.06 -19.95 7.32
C VAL A 321 8.51 -20.33 7.10
N THR A 322 8.90 -20.52 5.84
CA THR A 322 10.31 -20.70 5.45
C THR A 322 10.50 -20.48 3.95
N LYS A 323 11.70 -20.02 3.58
CA LYS A 323 12.19 -19.96 2.20
C LYS A 323 13.12 -21.14 1.88
N ASP A 324 13.50 -21.94 2.88
CA ASP A 324 14.37 -23.10 2.69
C ASP A 324 13.62 -24.22 1.94
N SER A 325 14.13 -24.60 0.76
CA SER A 325 13.54 -25.65 -0.07
C SER A 325 13.69 -27.05 0.53
N GLY A 326 14.77 -27.30 1.28
CA GLY A 326 15.01 -28.53 2.02
C GLY A 326 13.98 -28.69 3.13
N LEU A 327 13.80 -27.66 3.97
CA LEU A 327 12.79 -27.68 5.02
C LEU A 327 11.38 -27.82 4.44
N ARG A 328 11.04 -27.03 3.40
CA ARG A 328 9.75 -27.11 2.68
C ARG A 328 9.39 -28.53 2.28
N THR A 329 10.34 -29.24 1.68
CA THR A 329 10.16 -30.63 1.23
C THR A 329 9.87 -31.57 2.41
N ARG A 330 10.58 -31.38 3.52
CA ARG A 330 10.46 -32.22 4.73
C ARG A 330 9.13 -32.01 5.46
N VAL A 331 8.59 -30.79 5.47
CA VAL A 331 7.32 -30.46 6.15
C VAL A 331 6.09 -30.60 5.24
N ALA A 332 6.26 -30.85 3.94
CA ALA A 332 5.16 -30.85 2.97
C ALA A 332 3.99 -31.81 3.32
N HIS A 333 4.26 -32.89 4.05
CA HIS A 333 3.22 -33.84 4.49
C HIS A 333 2.69 -33.54 5.91
N LEU A 334 3.27 -32.56 6.60
CA LEU A 334 2.96 -32.20 8.00
C LEU A 334 2.22 -30.86 8.12
N CYS A 335 2.30 -30.02 7.09
CA CYS A 335 1.63 -28.73 7.02
C CYS A 335 0.50 -28.73 5.99
N ASP A 336 -0.46 -27.82 6.16
CA ASP A 336 -1.51 -27.54 5.16
C ASP A 336 -1.03 -26.52 4.11
N ALA A 337 -0.10 -25.64 4.49
CA ALA A 337 0.41 -24.61 3.60
C ALA A 337 1.81 -24.12 3.99
N ILE A 338 2.51 -23.56 3.00
CA ILE A 338 3.78 -22.87 3.17
C ILE A 338 3.58 -21.37 2.99
N VAL A 339 4.14 -20.58 3.90
CA VAL A 339 4.16 -19.13 3.82
C VAL A 339 5.58 -18.67 3.44
N PRO A 340 5.77 -17.93 2.35
CA PRO A 340 7.06 -17.32 2.04
C PRO A 340 7.46 -16.26 3.09
N ASN A 341 8.74 -16.21 3.44
CA ASN A 341 9.29 -15.26 4.42
C ASN A 341 8.89 -13.81 4.15
N GLN A 342 8.95 -13.38 2.89
CA GLN A 342 8.59 -12.01 2.49
C GLN A 342 7.12 -11.69 2.77
N SER A 343 6.24 -12.67 2.59
CA SER A 343 4.81 -12.52 2.85
C SER A 343 4.53 -12.40 4.34
N PHE A 344 5.19 -13.23 5.16
CA PHE A 344 5.08 -13.14 6.61
C PHE A 344 5.68 -11.84 7.16
N ALA A 345 6.89 -11.47 6.71
CA ALA A 345 7.54 -10.23 7.12
C ALA A 345 6.72 -8.99 6.75
N LYS A 346 6.11 -8.95 5.56
CA LYS A 346 5.16 -7.89 5.17
C LYS A 346 3.96 -7.85 6.10
N PHE A 347 3.38 -9.00 6.42
CA PHE A 347 2.22 -9.09 7.32
C PHE A 347 2.54 -8.55 8.73
N LEU A 348 3.71 -8.88 9.28
CA LEU A 348 4.17 -8.39 10.58
C LEU A 348 4.40 -6.87 10.62
N ARG A 349 4.60 -6.22 9.47
CA ARG A 349 4.81 -4.77 9.36
C ARG A 349 3.53 -3.96 9.21
N ILE A 350 2.40 -4.60 8.91
CA ILE A 350 1.12 -3.89 8.77
C ILE A 350 0.66 -3.51 10.18
N SER A 351 0.53 -2.21 10.45
CA SER A 351 0.05 -1.64 11.72
C SER A 351 -1.32 -2.20 12.08
#